data_AF-A0A356W8P1-F1
#
_entry.id   AF-A0A356W8P1-F1
#
_cell.length_a   1.000
_cell.length_b   1.000
_cell.length_c   1.000
_cell.angle_alpha   90.00
_cell.angle_beta   90.00
_cell.angle_gamma   90.00
#
_symmetry.space_group_name_H-M   'P 1'
#
loop_
_entity.id
_entity.type
_entity.pdbx_description
1 polymer ?
#
loop_
_entity_poly.entity_id
_entity_poly.type
_entity_poly.pdbx_seq_one_letter_code
_entity_poly.pdbx_strand_id
1 'polypeptide(L)'
;VRYRPNRIYLHRDPALMPARKAAWASWNVLKQDSGDICLTYWMNRLQGLPDERPLFITLNPDTPPRDDLVFHEYEFDHPQFDAAAEAAVRGLKRIQGQDGLWIAGAWMGRGFHEDGLKSGLSPALSLGGSVPWTPEGVDIVQPMRKPRLVEVAAEVSV
;
A
#
# COMPACT_ATOMS: atom_id res chain seq x y z
N VAL A 1 5.70 5.50 -12.67
CA VAL A 1 5.96 4.35 -11.77
C VAL A 1 5.36 3.13 -12.44
N ARG A 2 6.08 1.99 -12.50
CA ARG A 2 5.52 0.75 -13.06
C ARG A 2 4.69 0.03 -12.00
N TYR A 3 3.71 -0.73 -12.44
CA TYR A 3 2.89 -1.59 -11.59
C TYR A 3 3.03 -3.04 -12.04
N ARG A 4 2.77 -3.96 -11.12
CA ARG A 4 2.59 -5.39 -11.41
C ARG A 4 1.28 -5.86 -10.77
N PRO A 5 0.52 -6.76 -11.41
CA PRO A 5 -0.65 -7.35 -10.79
C PRO A 5 -0.22 -8.21 -9.59
N ASN A 6 -1.00 -8.13 -8.51
CA ASN A 6 -0.93 -8.99 -7.35
C ASN A 6 -2.24 -9.75 -7.23
N ARG A 7 -2.19 -11.07 -7.34
CA ARG A 7 -3.31 -11.97 -7.08
C ARG A 7 -3.32 -12.34 -5.61
N ILE A 8 -4.46 -12.15 -4.96
CA ILE A 8 -4.62 -12.31 -3.51
C ILE A 8 -5.77 -13.26 -3.24
N TYR A 9 -5.52 -14.29 -2.44
CA TYR A 9 -6.53 -15.23 -2.00
C TYR A 9 -6.79 -15.05 -0.51
N LEU A 10 -8.06 -14.93 -0.13
CA LEU A 10 -8.52 -15.16 1.24
C LEU A 10 -9.01 -16.60 1.32
N HIS A 11 -8.37 -17.43 2.14
CA HIS A 11 -8.62 -18.88 2.17
C HIS A 11 -8.29 -19.49 3.53
N ARG A 12 -8.54 -20.80 3.67
CA ARG A 12 -8.17 -21.59 4.86
C ARG A 12 -7.28 -22.81 4.56
N ASP A 13 -6.69 -22.86 3.36
CA ASP A 13 -5.85 -23.97 2.92
C ASP A 13 -4.46 -23.95 3.59
N PRO A 14 -4.11 -24.91 4.47
CA PRO A 14 -2.80 -24.96 5.11
C PRO A 14 -1.67 -25.39 4.17
N ALA A 15 -1.96 -25.80 2.93
CA ALA A 15 -0.94 -26.15 1.94
C ALA A 15 -0.03 -24.96 1.56
N LEU A 16 -0.53 -23.73 1.72
CA LEU A 16 0.22 -22.47 1.48
C LEU A 16 0.88 -21.93 2.76
N MET A 17 1.04 -22.77 3.79
CA MET A 17 1.82 -22.46 4.98
C MET A 17 3.10 -23.31 5.01
N PRO A 18 4.12 -22.93 5.81
CA PRO A 18 5.30 -23.77 5.97
C PRO A 18 4.93 -25.20 6.41
N ALA A 19 5.55 -26.21 5.79
CA ALA A 19 5.26 -27.61 6.11
C ALA A 19 5.47 -27.95 7.60
N ARG A 20 6.45 -27.28 8.25
CA ARG A 20 6.68 -27.40 9.69
C ARG A 20 5.82 -26.38 10.43
N LYS A 21 4.83 -26.84 11.19
CA LYS A 21 3.97 -25.97 12.02
C LYS A 21 4.74 -25.07 12.99
N ALA A 22 5.88 -25.53 13.51
CA ALA A 22 6.74 -24.72 14.38
C ALA A 22 7.34 -23.48 13.69
N ALA A 23 7.38 -23.45 12.35
CA ALA A 23 7.85 -22.32 11.55
C ALA A 23 6.72 -21.35 11.18
N TRP A 24 5.48 -21.59 11.63
CA TRP A 24 4.36 -20.71 11.33
C TRP A 24 4.53 -19.38 12.06
N ALA A 25 4.62 -18.32 11.29
CA ALA A 25 4.63 -16.96 11.77
C ALA A 25 3.38 -16.22 11.28
N SER A 26 3.20 -14.97 11.72
CA SER A 26 2.12 -14.13 11.20
C SER A 26 2.29 -13.87 9.70
N TRP A 27 3.53 -13.92 9.20
CA TRP A 27 3.93 -13.66 7.82
C TRP A 27 4.87 -14.79 7.38
N ASN A 28 4.56 -15.50 6.30
CA ASN A 28 5.31 -16.67 5.85
C ASN A 28 5.65 -16.53 4.37
N VAL A 29 6.94 -16.46 4.06
CA VAL A 29 7.41 -16.40 2.67
C VAL A 29 7.68 -17.83 2.19
N LEU A 30 7.06 -18.20 1.08
CA LEU A 30 7.28 -19.48 0.43
C LEU A 30 8.18 -19.27 -0.80
N LYS A 31 9.16 -20.15 -0.95
CA LYS A 31 9.98 -20.21 -2.16
C LYS A 31 9.13 -20.79 -3.29
N GLN A 32 9.18 -20.15 -4.44
CA GLN A 32 8.52 -20.55 -5.68
C GLN A 32 9.52 -20.78 -6.80
N ASP A 33 9.09 -21.50 -7.84
CA ASP A 33 9.92 -21.77 -9.02
C ASP A 33 9.87 -20.59 -10.01
N SER A 34 8.77 -19.84 -10.04
CA SER A 34 8.61 -18.62 -10.84
C SER A 34 9.61 -17.51 -10.48
N GLY A 35 10.15 -17.54 -9.26
CA GLY A 35 11.00 -16.47 -8.71
C GLY A 35 10.20 -15.27 -8.19
N ASP A 36 8.87 -15.29 -8.28
CA ASP A 36 8.01 -14.33 -7.61
C ASP A 36 7.95 -14.61 -6.10
N ILE A 37 7.48 -13.62 -5.34
CA ILE A 37 7.33 -13.74 -3.89
C ILE A 37 5.90 -14.20 -3.58
N CYS A 38 5.80 -15.39 -2.97
CA CYS A 38 4.57 -15.86 -2.34
C CYS A 38 4.64 -15.58 -0.85
N LEU A 39 3.70 -14.77 -0.39
CA LEU A 39 3.57 -14.40 1.01
C LEU A 39 2.21 -14.83 1.53
N THR A 40 2.21 -15.58 2.61
CA THR A 40 1.00 -15.97 3.35
C THR A 40 0.94 -15.27 4.69
N TYR A 41 -0.07 -14.43 4.87
CA TYR A 41 -0.44 -13.86 6.17
C TYR A 41 -1.32 -14.84 6.93
N TRP A 42 -0.92 -15.18 8.15
CA TRP A 42 -1.80 -15.88 9.09
C TRP A 42 -2.55 -14.84 9.93
N MET A 43 -3.77 -14.54 9.51
CA MET A 43 -4.56 -13.44 10.05
C MET A 43 -4.95 -13.67 11.51
N ASN A 44 -5.20 -14.92 11.93
CA ASN A 44 -5.52 -15.22 13.33
C ASN A 44 -4.38 -14.80 14.25
N ARG A 45 -3.14 -15.16 13.91
CA ARG A 45 -1.99 -14.73 14.70
C ARG A 45 -1.70 -13.24 14.56
N LEU A 46 -1.87 -12.67 13.37
CA LEU A 46 -1.57 -11.26 13.11
C LEU A 46 -2.55 -10.30 13.81
N GLN A 47 -3.83 -10.65 13.86
CA GLN A 47 -4.91 -9.79 14.36
C GLN A 47 -5.53 -10.30 15.68
N GLY A 48 -5.06 -11.44 16.22
CA GLY A 48 -5.60 -12.05 17.43
C GLY A 48 -6.99 -12.66 17.24
N LEU A 49 -7.28 -13.25 16.07
CA LEU A 49 -8.55 -13.93 15.80
C LEU A 49 -8.57 -15.35 16.41
N PRO A 50 -9.75 -15.94 16.68
CA PRO A 50 -9.87 -17.30 17.21
C PRO A 50 -9.27 -18.36 16.29
N ASP A 51 -8.58 -19.36 16.82
CA ASP A 51 -7.80 -20.36 16.05
C ASP A 51 -8.65 -21.51 15.46
N GLU A 52 -9.93 -21.62 15.81
CA GLU A 52 -10.81 -22.70 15.36
C GLU A 52 -11.07 -22.68 13.84
N ARG A 53 -10.85 -21.51 13.22
CA ARG A 53 -11.03 -21.29 11.79
C ARG A 53 -9.82 -20.54 11.24
N PRO A 54 -8.81 -21.23 10.70
CA PRO A 54 -7.64 -20.57 10.16
C PRO A 54 -8.02 -19.67 8.99
N LEU A 55 -7.52 -18.44 9.02
CA LEU A 55 -7.72 -17.43 8.00
C LEU A 55 -6.36 -17.02 7.46
N PHE A 56 -6.14 -17.35 6.20
CA PHE A 56 -4.91 -17.06 5.48
C PHE A 56 -5.19 -16.07 4.35
N ILE A 57 -4.26 -15.14 4.14
CA ILE A 57 -4.20 -14.32 2.94
C ILE A 57 -2.92 -14.67 2.21
N THR A 58 -3.01 -15.29 1.04
CA THR A 58 -1.83 -15.63 0.23
C THR A 58 -1.75 -14.78 -1.02
N LEU A 59 -0.57 -14.26 -1.30
CA LEU A 59 -0.26 -13.39 -2.43
C LEU A 59 0.58 -14.15 -3.45
N ASN A 60 0.18 -14.08 -4.71
CA ASN A 60 0.91 -14.59 -5.87
C ASN A 60 1.41 -16.05 -5.78
N PRO A 61 0.61 -17.02 -5.31
CA PRO A 61 1.06 -18.42 -5.30
C PRO A 61 1.12 -19.01 -6.72
N ASP A 62 2.15 -19.80 -7.02
CA ASP A 62 2.34 -20.47 -8.32
C ASP A 62 1.20 -21.46 -8.55
N THR A 63 0.82 -22.15 -7.47
CA THR A 63 -0.34 -23.04 -7.41
C THR A 63 -1.38 -22.39 -6.49
N PRO A 64 -2.57 -22.03 -7.01
CA PRO A 64 -3.66 -21.51 -6.19
C PRO A 64 -4.02 -22.46 -5.04
N PRO A 65 -4.59 -21.93 -3.93
CA PRO A 65 -5.20 -22.77 -2.90
C PRO A 65 -6.33 -23.62 -3.50
N ARG A 66 -6.68 -24.73 -2.83
CA ARG A 66 -7.85 -25.53 -3.26
C ARG A 66 -9.12 -24.70 -3.26
N ASP A 67 -9.88 -24.75 -4.35
CA ASP A 67 -11.07 -23.94 -4.59
C ASP A 67 -12.12 -24.04 -3.48
N ASP A 68 -12.31 -25.23 -2.89
CA ASP A 68 -13.28 -25.47 -1.80
C ASP A 68 -12.88 -24.81 -0.46
N LEU A 69 -11.65 -24.28 -0.39
CA LEU A 69 -11.10 -23.59 0.77
C LEU A 69 -10.88 -22.10 0.53
N VAL A 70 -11.20 -21.59 -0.65
CA VAL A 70 -11.16 -20.15 -0.99
C VAL A 70 -12.47 -19.49 -0.60
N PHE A 71 -12.35 -18.34 0.07
CA PHE A 71 -13.47 -17.48 0.39
C PHE A 71 -13.61 -16.38 -0.67
N HIS A 72 -12.49 -15.72 -1.01
CA HIS A 72 -12.45 -14.65 -1.99
C HIS A 72 -11.10 -14.64 -2.72
N GLU A 73 -11.12 -14.20 -3.98
CA GLU A 73 -9.94 -13.86 -4.78
C GLU A 73 -10.05 -12.39 -5.20
N TYR A 74 -8.92 -11.69 -5.13
CA TYR A 74 -8.80 -10.29 -5.55
C TYR A 74 -7.57 -10.12 -6.43
N GLU A 75 -7.63 -9.14 -7.33
CA GLU A 75 -6.48 -8.67 -8.09
C GLU A 75 -6.30 -7.18 -7.85
N PHE A 76 -5.07 -6.77 -7.51
CA PHE A 76 -4.71 -5.38 -7.31
C PHE A 76 -3.40 -5.06 -8.02
N ASP A 77 -3.26 -3.84 -8.52
CA ASP A 77 -2.00 -3.36 -9.06
C ASP A 77 -1.06 -2.90 -7.94
N HIS A 78 0.12 -3.50 -7.87
CA HIS A 78 1.16 -3.16 -6.91
C HIS A 78 2.29 -2.32 -7.53
N PRO A 79 2.55 -1.10 -7.03
CA PRO A 79 3.62 -0.25 -7.55
C PRO A 79 4.99 -0.90 -7.34
N GLN A 80 5.87 -0.71 -8.31
CA GLN A 80 7.23 -1.24 -8.28
C GLN A 80 8.21 -0.14 -7.89
N PHE A 81 8.85 -0.29 -6.73
CA PHE A 81 9.78 0.67 -6.15
C PHE A 81 11.23 0.40 -6.58
N ASP A 82 11.50 0.56 -7.87
CA ASP A 82 12.84 0.43 -8.43
C ASP A 82 13.56 1.79 -8.57
N ALA A 83 14.80 1.77 -9.04
CA ALA A 83 15.61 2.98 -9.24
C ALA A 83 14.95 3.99 -10.20
N ALA A 84 14.20 3.49 -11.20
CA ALA A 84 13.47 4.34 -12.13
C ALA A 84 12.28 5.03 -11.47
N ALA A 85 11.52 4.31 -10.63
CA ALA A 85 10.45 4.88 -9.81
C ALA A 85 10.99 5.94 -8.85
N GLU A 86 12.11 5.67 -8.18
CA GLU A 86 12.73 6.62 -7.27
C GLU A 86 13.19 7.90 -8.00
N ALA A 87 13.81 7.76 -9.18
CA ALA A 87 14.20 8.90 -10.01
C ALA A 87 13.00 9.73 -10.48
N ALA A 88 11.90 9.06 -10.87
CA ALA A 88 10.66 9.72 -11.27
C ALA A 88 10.04 10.51 -10.11
N VAL A 89 9.98 9.92 -8.91
CA VAL A 89 9.48 10.59 -7.70
C VAL A 89 10.34 11.80 -7.35
N ARG A 90 11.68 11.71 -7.42
CA ARG A 90 12.57 12.87 -7.22
C ARG A 90 12.32 13.97 -8.24
N GLY A 91 12.06 13.61 -9.50
CA GLY A 91 11.68 14.57 -10.54
C GLY A 91 10.36 15.26 -10.22
N LEU A 92 9.35 14.47 -9.85
CA LEU A 92 8.02 14.96 -9.52
C LEU A 92 8.03 15.93 -8.33
N LYS A 93 8.82 15.64 -7.28
CA LYS A 93 8.97 16.54 -6.13
C LYS A 93 9.47 17.94 -6.53
N ARG A 94 10.28 18.07 -7.58
CA ARG A 94 10.79 19.37 -8.05
C ARG A 94 9.78 20.22 -8.80
N ILE A 95 8.69 19.62 -9.29
CA ILE A 95 7.67 20.30 -10.09
C ILE A 95 6.34 20.49 -9.36
N GLN A 96 6.25 20.11 -8.07
CA GLN A 96 5.06 20.34 -7.25
C GLN A 96 4.68 21.83 -7.24
N GLY A 97 3.41 22.11 -7.53
CA GLY A 97 2.85 23.46 -7.58
C GLY A 97 3.17 24.25 -8.85
N GLN A 98 3.96 23.70 -9.79
CA GLN A 98 4.11 24.31 -11.11
C GLN A 98 2.78 24.26 -11.86
N ASP A 99 2.41 25.37 -12.48
CA ASP A 99 1.13 25.57 -13.17
C ASP A 99 -0.11 25.25 -12.31
N GLY A 100 0.02 25.30 -10.99
CA GLY A 100 -1.06 24.98 -10.05
C GLY A 100 -1.37 23.48 -9.92
N LEU A 101 -0.54 22.61 -10.50
CA LEU A 101 -0.71 21.16 -10.42
C LEU A 101 0.01 20.60 -9.19
N TRP A 102 -0.69 19.73 -8.47
CA TRP A 102 -0.16 18.98 -7.34
C TRP A 102 -0.49 17.51 -7.52
N ILE A 103 0.47 16.64 -7.22
CA ILE A 103 0.33 15.19 -7.38
C ILE A 103 0.65 14.54 -6.04
N ALA A 104 -0.22 13.62 -5.62
CA ALA A 104 -0.12 12.87 -4.37
C ALA A 104 -0.43 11.39 -4.60
N GLY A 105 0.10 10.53 -3.75
CA GLY A 105 -0.13 9.09 -3.77
C GLY A 105 0.92 8.32 -2.97
N ALA A 106 0.56 7.17 -2.42
CA ALA A 106 1.47 6.34 -1.61
C ALA A 106 2.74 5.91 -2.37
N TRP A 107 2.64 5.80 -3.71
CA TRP A 107 3.77 5.49 -4.59
C TRP A 107 4.84 6.59 -4.65
N MET A 108 4.57 7.79 -4.12
CA MET A 108 5.56 8.86 -3.98
C MET A 108 6.51 8.67 -2.79
N GLY A 109 6.29 7.66 -1.94
CA GLY A 109 7.20 7.24 -0.88
C GLY A 109 7.56 5.76 -1.03
N ARG A 110 7.32 4.96 0.01
CA ARG A 110 7.58 3.52 0.02
C ARG A 110 6.32 2.66 -0.17
N GLY A 111 5.18 3.28 -0.53
CA GLY A 111 3.95 2.56 -0.83
C GLY A 111 3.05 2.27 0.36
N PHE A 112 3.38 2.76 1.55
CA PHE A 112 2.55 2.58 2.74
C PHE A 112 1.51 3.70 2.89
N HIS A 113 0.53 3.46 3.76
CA HIS A 113 -0.53 4.43 4.05
C HIS A 113 0.02 5.78 4.54
N GLU A 114 1.11 5.74 5.32
CA GLU A 114 1.80 6.94 5.81
C GLU A 114 2.41 7.77 4.66
N ASP A 115 2.95 7.12 3.63
CA ASP A 115 3.47 7.81 2.45
C ASP A 115 2.32 8.49 1.68
N GLY A 116 1.18 7.80 1.58
CA GLY A 116 -0.04 8.35 0.99
C GLY A 116 -0.50 9.60 1.73
N LEU A 117 -0.62 9.50 3.06
CA LEU A 117 -1.00 10.61 3.93
C LEU A 117 -0.04 11.80 3.77
N LYS A 118 1.27 11.58 3.91
CA LYS A 118 2.28 12.65 3.78
C LYS A 118 2.25 13.32 2.42
N SER A 119 2.13 12.53 1.35
CA SER A 119 2.06 13.04 -0.02
C SER A 119 0.82 13.89 -0.27
N GLY A 120 -0.30 13.59 0.39
CA GLY A 120 -1.53 14.40 0.32
C GLY A 120 -1.51 15.63 1.24
N LEU A 121 -0.88 15.52 2.42
CA LEU A 121 -0.71 16.65 3.34
C LEU A 121 0.19 17.74 2.74
N SER A 122 1.24 17.36 2.01
CA SER A 122 2.17 18.31 1.38
C SER A 122 1.46 19.41 0.57
N PRO A 123 0.63 19.10 -0.44
CA PRO A 123 -0.11 20.12 -1.18
C PRO A 123 -1.18 20.81 -0.33
N ALA A 124 -1.90 20.08 0.54
CA ALA A 124 -2.94 20.67 1.38
C ALA A 124 -2.39 21.79 2.26
N LEU A 125 -1.26 21.56 2.93
CA LEU A 125 -0.58 22.55 3.76
C LEU A 125 0.06 23.66 2.93
N SER A 126 0.66 23.32 1.78
CA SER A 126 1.25 24.29 0.85
C SER A 126 0.23 25.29 0.29
N LEU A 127 -1.03 24.87 0.19
CA LEU A 127 -2.15 25.68 -0.28
C LEU A 127 -2.87 26.45 0.85
N GLY A 128 -2.36 26.38 2.08
CA GLY A 128 -2.89 27.11 3.24
C GLY A 128 -3.90 26.32 4.08
N GLY A 129 -4.07 25.02 3.81
CA GLY A 129 -4.80 24.13 4.70
C GLY A 129 -4.06 23.92 6.03
N SER A 130 -4.78 23.40 7.02
CA SER A 130 -4.24 23.10 8.34
C SER A 130 -4.80 21.79 8.87
N VAL A 131 -4.09 21.22 9.84
CA VAL A 131 -4.51 20.03 10.59
C VAL A 131 -4.34 20.30 12.09
N PRO A 132 -5.12 19.65 12.98
CA PRO A 132 -5.09 19.91 14.42
C PRO A 132 -3.89 19.30 15.16
N TRP A 133 -2.91 18.76 14.44
CA TRP A 133 -1.66 18.21 14.99
C TRP A 133 -0.45 18.82 14.27
N THR A 134 0.76 18.61 14.80
CA THR A 134 2.00 19.04 14.14
C THR A 134 2.41 18.00 13.09
N PRO A 135 2.42 18.32 11.78
CA PRO A 135 2.87 17.38 10.75
C PRO A 135 4.39 17.21 10.81
N GLU A 136 4.85 15.95 10.79
CA GLU A 136 6.28 15.63 10.73
C GLU A 136 6.65 14.99 9.38
N GLY A 137 7.80 15.37 8.83
CA GLY A 137 8.31 14.80 7.59
C GLY A 137 7.42 15.08 6.36
N VAL A 138 6.72 16.21 6.37
CA VAL A 138 5.91 16.69 5.24
C VAL A 138 6.63 17.87 4.58
N ASP A 139 6.96 17.72 3.29
CA ASP A 139 7.58 18.78 2.50
C ASP A 139 6.53 19.87 2.20
N ILE A 140 6.73 21.11 2.68
CA ILE A 140 5.86 22.25 2.36
C ILE A 140 6.54 23.09 1.28
N VAL A 141 5.86 23.25 0.14
CA VAL A 141 6.35 24.02 -1.01
C VAL A 141 5.64 25.35 -1.05
N GLN A 142 6.38 26.45 -1.09
CA GLN A 142 5.80 27.77 -1.28
C GLN A 142 5.34 27.92 -2.74
N PRO A 143 4.03 28.09 -3.01
CA PRO A 143 3.56 28.20 -4.38
C PRO A 143 4.04 29.51 -5.03
N MET A 144 4.46 29.44 -6.29
CA MET A 144 4.92 30.62 -7.04
C MET A 144 3.83 31.69 -7.22
N ARG A 145 2.57 31.30 -7.17
CA ARG A 145 1.41 32.20 -7.15
C ARG A 145 0.62 31.96 -5.88
N LYS A 146 0.15 33.04 -5.24
CA LYS A 146 -0.79 32.91 -4.12
C LYS A 146 -2.04 32.14 -4.60
N PRO A 147 -2.37 31.01 -3.95
CA PRO A 147 -3.57 30.27 -4.31
C PRO A 147 -4.80 31.13 -4.01
N ARG A 148 -5.83 31.04 -4.87
CA ARG A 148 -7.14 31.57 -4.52
C ARG A 148 -7.78 30.61 -3.52
N LEU A 149 -8.08 31.10 -2.33
CA LEU A 149 -8.82 30.32 -1.35
C LEU A 149 -10.26 30.19 -1.83
N VAL A 150 -10.74 28.95 -1.88
CA VAL A 150 -12.14 28.61 -2.16
C VAL A 150 -12.58 27.77 -0.98
N GLU A 151 -13.69 28.15 -0.34
CA GLU A 151 -14.29 27.32 0.71
C GLU A 151 -14.89 26.07 0.05
N VAL A 152 -14.40 24.89 0.45
CA VAL A 152 -14.92 23.60 0.00
C VAL A 152 -15.21 22.78 1.24
N ALA A 153 -16.44 22.29 1.38
CA ALA A 153 -16.76 21.28 2.38
C ALA A 153 -16.11 19.95 1.94
N ALA A 154 -15.21 19.41 2.76
CA ALA A 154 -14.65 18.09 2.50
C ALA A 154 -15.69 17.02 2.88
N GLU A 155 -16.28 16.36 1.88
CA GLU A 155 -17.04 15.14 2.10
C GLU A 155 -16.07 13.95 2.20
N VAL A 156 -15.95 13.38 3.39
CA VAL A 156 -15.26 12.10 3.57
C VAL A 156 -16.28 11.01 3.31
N SER A 157 -16.20 10.37 2.13
CA SER A 157 -16.92 9.12 1.88
C SER A 157 -16.16 8.00 2.60
N VAL A 158 -16.81 7.36 3.57
CA VAL A 158 -16.31 6.16 4.27
C VAL A 158 -16.77 4.92 3.54
#